data_AF-A0A0M3KFT0-F1
#
_entry.id   AF-A0A0M3KFT0-F1
#
_cell.length_a   1.000
_cell.length_b   1.000
_cell.length_c   1.000
_cell.angle_alpha   90.00
_cell.angle_beta   90.00
_cell.angle_gamma   90.00
#
_symmetry.space_group_name_H-M   'P 1'
#
loop_
_entity.id
_entity.type
_entity.pdbx_description
1 polymer ?
#
loop_
_entity_poly.entity_id
_entity_poly.type
_entity_poly.pdbx_seq_one_letter_code
_entity_poly.pdbx_strand_id
1 'polypeptide(L)'
;MNEECIIRKLVADGHGCGDDKRFAVLASLLIKSMKDPETAQNNLPRIMQLLDAAETSLHKQRLIATMNEEQIEKYKRMAQEIDNEIVCAHERMQSAKKELEAAKVIRRNKEEYEALANVIQQFPSRQDTNKKLEAVKEDLESQHERQRKLEAKLAERRNHLYAFSIILANVNAFLKEEEEGSSATNASSDSIIGSGDVEMIDES
;
A
#
# COMPACT_ATOMS: atom_id res chain seq x y z
N MET A 1 54.93 -24.25 -16.46
CA MET A 1 54.84 -25.18 -17.59
C MET A 1 53.66 -24.74 -18.41
N ASN A 2 53.96 -24.08 -19.53
CA ASN A 2 53.07 -23.09 -20.13
C ASN A 2 51.95 -23.74 -20.92
N GLU A 3 50.77 -23.16 -20.83
CA GLU A 3 49.58 -23.45 -21.64
C GLU A 3 49.93 -23.50 -23.14
N GLU A 4 50.87 -22.67 -23.60
CA GLU A 4 51.44 -22.75 -24.95
C GLU A 4 52.11 -24.08 -25.30
N CYS A 5 52.76 -24.74 -24.33
CA CYS A 5 53.38 -26.05 -24.55
C CYS A 5 52.31 -27.13 -24.69
N ILE A 6 51.22 -27.00 -23.94
CA ILE A 6 50.04 -27.87 -24.03
C ILE A 6 49.33 -27.65 -25.37
N ILE A 7 49.12 -26.38 -25.78
CA ILE A 7 48.51 -26.03 -27.07
C ILE A 7 49.40 -26.51 -28.22
N ARG A 8 50.72 -26.27 -28.19
CA ARG A 8 51.64 -26.76 -29.23
C ARG A 8 51.66 -28.28 -29.31
N LYS A 9 51.57 -28.98 -28.17
CA LYS A 9 51.51 -30.43 -28.14
C LYS A 9 50.16 -30.97 -28.63
N LEU A 10 49.04 -30.35 -28.25
CA LEU A 10 47.71 -30.68 -28.77
C LEU A 10 47.59 -30.40 -30.27
N VAL A 11 48.19 -29.32 -30.76
CA VAL A 11 48.22 -29.00 -32.20
C VAL A 11 49.12 -29.98 -32.96
N ALA A 12 50.24 -30.39 -32.37
CA ALA A 12 51.14 -31.39 -32.95
C ALA A 12 50.56 -32.83 -32.93
N ASP A 13 49.76 -33.17 -31.92
CA ASP A 13 49.06 -34.46 -31.80
C ASP A 13 47.71 -34.45 -32.54
N GLY A 14 47.09 -33.28 -32.72
CA GLY A 14 45.79 -33.08 -33.36
C GLY A 14 45.89 -32.89 -34.88
N HIS A 15 46.99 -32.34 -35.39
CA HIS A 15 47.37 -32.54 -36.77
C HIS A 15 48.06 -33.90 -36.85
N GLY A 16 47.57 -34.83 -37.66
CA GLY A 16 48.16 -36.15 -37.90
C GLY A 16 49.58 -36.15 -38.48
N CYS A 17 50.44 -35.18 -38.18
CA CYS A 17 51.83 -35.08 -38.61
C CYS A 17 52.66 -36.30 -38.20
N GLY A 18 52.27 -36.99 -37.12
CA GLY A 18 52.83 -38.30 -36.75
C GLY A 18 52.40 -39.41 -37.72
N ASP A 19 51.13 -39.44 -38.14
CA ASP A 19 50.63 -40.36 -39.16
C ASP A 19 51.23 -40.10 -40.53
N ASP A 20 51.33 -38.83 -40.94
CA ASP A 20 51.90 -38.43 -42.22
C ASP A 20 53.37 -38.88 -42.35
N LYS A 21 54.16 -38.71 -41.28
CA LYS A 21 55.53 -39.24 -41.20
C LYS A 21 55.55 -40.78 -41.20
N ARG A 22 54.61 -41.43 -40.50
CA ARG A 22 54.48 -42.91 -40.51
C ARG A 22 54.17 -43.43 -41.92
N PHE A 23 53.26 -42.81 -42.65
CA PHE A 23 52.92 -43.16 -44.03
C PHE A 23 54.07 -42.90 -44.98
N ALA A 24 54.79 -41.78 -44.84
CA ALA A 24 55.99 -41.50 -45.63
C ALA A 24 57.08 -42.57 -45.41
N VAL A 25 57.30 -42.99 -44.16
CA VAL A 25 58.25 -44.06 -43.82
C VAL A 25 57.79 -45.40 -44.37
N LEU A 26 56.50 -45.75 -44.22
CA LEU A 26 55.90 -46.98 -44.75
C LEU A 26 56.07 -47.05 -46.28
N ALA A 27 55.75 -45.97 -46.99
CA ALA A 27 55.94 -45.86 -48.44
C ALA A 27 57.40 -46.05 -48.84
N SER A 28 58.33 -45.41 -48.12
CA SER A 28 59.77 -45.55 -48.38
C SER A 28 60.29 -46.99 -48.16
N LEU A 29 59.77 -47.69 -47.15
CA LEU A 29 60.12 -49.08 -46.85
C LEU A 29 59.55 -50.05 -47.89
N LEU A 30 58.31 -49.85 -48.31
CA LEU A 30 57.68 -50.63 -49.39
C LEU A 30 58.43 -50.48 -50.70
N ILE A 31 58.81 -49.26 -51.10
CA ILE A 31 59.58 -49.01 -52.33
C ILE A 31 60.96 -49.70 -52.27
N LYS A 32 61.62 -49.70 -51.10
CA LYS A 32 62.91 -50.40 -50.93
C LYS A 32 62.75 -51.92 -50.99
N SER A 33 61.73 -52.47 -50.31
CA SER A 33 61.42 -53.91 -50.32
C SER A 33 60.98 -54.42 -51.70
N MET A 34 60.46 -53.57 -52.58
CA MET A 34 60.16 -53.95 -53.98
C MET A 34 61.41 -54.02 -54.87
N LYS A 35 62.51 -53.35 -54.50
CA LYS A 35 63.74 -53.29 -55.32
C LYS A 35 64.73 -54.41 -55.02
N ASP A 36 64.69 -54.98 -53.83
CA ASP A 36 65.60 -56.04 -53.41
C ASP A 36 64.87 -57.09 -52.52
N PRO A 37 64.77 -58.35 -52.96
CA PRO A 37 64.01 -59.39 -52.26
C PRO A 37 64.63 -59.83 -50.93
N GLU A 38 65.94 -59.69 -50.70
CA GLU A 38 66.54 -60.04 -49.40
C GLU A 38 66.28 -58.98 -48.33
N THR A 39 66.27 -57.70 -48.70
CA THR A 39 65.85 -56.62 -47.78
C THR A 39 64.34 -56.62 -47.53
N ALA A 40 63.54 -57.20 -48.42
CA ALA A 40 62.10 -57.36 -48.20
C ALA A 40 61.78 -58.21 -46.96
N GLN A 41 62.47 -59.34 -46.79
CA GLN A 41 62.27 -60.26 -45.66
C GLN A 41 62.59 -59.57 -44.30
N ASN A 42 63.65 -58.76 -44.28
CA ASN A 42 64.10 -58.04 -43.09
C ASN A 42 63.20 -56.84 -42.72
N ASN A 43 62.57 -56.21 -43.71
CA ASN A 43 61.70 -55.05 -43.50
C ASN A 43 60.25 -55.43 -43.19
N LEU A 44 59.80 -56.65 -43.52
CA LEU A 44 58.41 -57.10 -43.36
C LEU A 44 57.86 -56.93 -41.94
N PRO A 45 58.56 -57.32 -40.85
CA PRO A 45 58.05 -57.13 -39.49
C PRO A 45 57.82 -55.65 -39.14
N ARG A 46 58.71 -54.78 -39.64
CA ARG A 46 58.63 -53.33 -39.43
C ARG A 46 57.49 -52.69 -40.21
N ILE A 47 57.21 -53.20 -41.42
CA ILE A 47 56.07 -52.78 -42.24
C ILE A 47 54.76 -53.19 -41.56
N MET A 48 54.65 -54.42 -41.04
CA MET A 48 53.47 -54.88 -40.31
C MET A 48 53.21 -54.03 -39.06
N GLN A 49 54.25 -53.78 -38.25
CA GLN A 49 54.12 -52.92 -37.06
C GLN A 49 53.65 -51.50 -37.38
N LEU A 50 54.14 -50.91 -38.48
CA LEU A 50 53.70 -49.58 -38.92
C LEU A 50 52.25 -49.58 -39.40
N LEU A 51 51.81 -50.66 -40.06
CA LEU A 51 50.43 -50.83 -40.51
C LEU A 51 49.46 -50.98 -39.32
N ASP A 52 49.78 -51.85 -38.35
CA ASP A 52 48.99 -52.04 -37.13
C ASP A 52 48.85 -50.74 -36.32
N ALA A 53 49.95 -49.98 -36.22
CA ALA A 53 49.95 -48.69 -35.54
C ALA A 53 49.11 -47.63 -36.28
N ALA A 54 49.09 -47.66 -37.62
CA ALA A 54 48.25 -46.77 -38.43
C ALA A 54 46.77 -47.15 -38.33
N GLU A 55 46.44 -48.44 -38.35
CA GLU A 55 45.07 -48.94 -38.20
C GLU A 55 44.49 -48.58 -36.82
N THR A 56 45.29 -48.75 -35.77
CA THR A 56 44.91 -48.35 -34.41
C THR A 56 44.69 -46.83 -34.31
N SER A 57 45.56 -46.03 -34.95
CA SER A 57 45.41 -44.57 -35.02
C SER A 57 44.09 -44.19 -35.72
N LEU A 58 43.78 -44.84 -36.84
CA LEU A 58 42.54 -44.60 -37.59
C LEU A 58 41.30 -44.93 -36.75
N HIS A 59 41.29 -46.08 -36.07
CA HIS A 59 40.20 -46.47 -35.18
C HIS A 59 39.99 -45.45 -34.05
N LYS A 60 41.08 -44.99 -33.44
CA LYS A 60 41.04 -43.94 -32.42
C LYS A 60 40.46 -42.64 -32.97
N GLN A 61 40.88 -42.18 -34.14
CA GLN A 61 40.38 -40.95 -34.74
C GLN A 61 38.89 -41.05 -35.07
N ARG A 62 38.43 -42.21 -35.56
CA ARG A 62 37.00 -42.46 -35.80
C ARG A 62 36.19 -42.36 -34.51
N LEU A 63 36.67 -42.97 -33.43
CA LEU A 63 35.99 -42.92 -32.12
C LEU A 63 35.94 -41.49 -31.58
N ILE A 64 37.03 -40.73 -31.69
CA ILE A 64 37.07 -39.32 -31.28
C ILE A 64 36.10 -38.49 -32.12
N ALA A 65 36.03 -38.70 -33.43
CA ALA A 65 35.10 -37.99 -34.30
C ALA A 65 33.64 -38.24 -33.88
N THR A 66 33.25 -39.50 -33.66
CA THR A 66 31.91 -39.86 -33.18
C THR A 66 31.61 -39.24 -31.80
N MET A 67 32.56 -39.33 -30.87
CA MET A 67 32.42 -38.71 -29.55
C MET A 67 32.25 -37.19 -29.64
N ASN A 68 33.00 -36.52 -30.53
CA ASN A 68 32.89 -35.07 -30.72
C ASN A 68 31.53 -34.69 -31.30
N GLU A 69 30.99 -35.45 -32.25
CA GLU A 69 29.64 -35.24 -32.78
C GLU A 69 28.58 -35.34 -31.66
N GLU A 70 28.66 -36.37 -30.82
CA GLU A 70 27.76 -36.52 -29.67
C GLU A 70 27.89 -35.38 -28.66
N GLN A 71 29.13 -34.93 -28.39
CA GLN A 71 29.39 -33.81 -27.50
C GLN A 71 28.82 -32.50 -28.05
N ILE A 72 28.98 -32.24 -29.35
CA ILE A 72 28.41 -31.05 -30.01
C ILE A 72 26.88 -31.03 -29.83
N GLU A 73 26.20 -32.16 -30.05
CA GLU A 73 24.75 -32.25 -29.87
C GLU A 73 24.32 -32.10 -28.40
N LYS A 74 25.14 -32.57 -27.46
CA LYS A 74 24.91 -32.34 -26.03
C LYS A 74 25.04 -30.86 -25.67
N TYR A 75 26.07 -30.17 -26.18
CA TYR A 75 26.26 -28.74 -25.93
C TYR A 75 25.16 -27.89 -26.56
N LYS A 76 24.69 -28.24 -27.75
CA LYS A 76 23.53 -27.58 -28.38
C LYS A 76 22.26 -27.70 -27.51
N ARG A 77 21.98 -28.89 -26.99
CA ARG A 77 20.84 -29.10 -26.08
C ARG A 77 20.97 -28.30 -24.79
N MET A 78 22.15 -28.32 -24.18
CA MET A 78 22.43 -27.53 -22.97
C MET A 78 22.26 -26.02 -23.21
N ALA A 79 22.71 -25.51 -24.36
CA ALA A 79 22.51 -24.11 -24.71
C ALA A 79 21.01 -23.76 -24.82
N GLN A 80 20.22 -24.62 -25.49
CA GLN A 80 18.77 -24.43 -25.59
C GLN A 80 18.06 -24.51 -24.22
N GLU A 81 18.49 -25.41 -23.34
CA GLU A 81 17.99 -25.49 -21.96
C GLU A 81 18.26 -24.21 -21.19
N ILE A 82 19.48 -23.67 -21.28
CA ILE A 82 19.85 -22.39 -20.66
C ILE A 82 19.01 -21.25 -21.21
N ASP A 83 18.82 -21.16 -22.52
CA ASP A 83 17.99 -20.11 -23.14
C ASP A 83 16.53 -20.19 -22.64
N ASN A 84 15.96 -21.39 -22.54
CA ASN A 84 14.62 -21.59 -22.00
C ASN A 84 14.54 -21.21 -20.52
N GLU A 85 15.54 -21.56 -19.72
CA GLU A 85 15.61 -21.18 -18.30
C GLU A 85 15.68 -19.66 -18.12
N ILE A 86 16.42 -18.95 -18.99
CA ILE A 86 16.51 -17.49 -19.00
C ILE A 86 15.13 -16.88 -19.28
N VAL A 87 14.40 -17.39 -20.27
CA VAL A 87 13.04 -16.92 -20.59
C VAL A 87 12.11 -17.15 -19.39
N CYS A 88 12.09 -18.36 -18.83
CA CYS A 88 11.29 -18.69 -17.65
C CYS A 88 11.66 -17.85 -16.42
N ALA A 89 12.94 -17.52 -16.23
CA ALA A 89 13.38 -16.64 -15.16
C ALA A 89 12.89 -15.20 -15.37
N HIS A 90 12.92 -14.72 -16.61
CA HIS A 90 12.43 -13.38 -16.96
C HIS A 90 10.92 -13.26 -16.72
N GLU A 91 10.13 -14.27 -17.11
CA GLU A 91 8.69 -14.32 -16.83
C GLU A 91 8.38 -14.31 -15.33
N ARG A 92 9.11 -15.12 -14.54
CA ARG A 92 8.99 -15.13 -13.07
C ARG A 92 9.31 -13.76 -12.47
N MET A 93 10.36 -13.10 -12.96
CA MET A 93 10.73 -11.75 -12.50
C MET A 93 9.62 -10.74 -12.82
N GLN A 94 9.01 -10.82 -14.00
CA GLN A 94 7.89 -9.95 -14.36
C GLN A 94 6.65 -10.20 -13.49
N SER A 95 6.33 -11.46 -13.17
CA SER A 95 5.24 -11.79 -12.24
C SER A 95 5.51 -11.24 -10.84
N ALA A 96 6.70 -11.50 -10.30
CA ALA A 96 7.10 -11.00 -8.98
C ALA A 96 7.06 -9.46 -8.90
N LYS A 97 7.42 -8.77 -9.99
CA LYS A 97 7.32 -7.30 -10.06
C LYS A 97 5.86 -6.82 -9.98
N LYS A 98 4.92 -7.49 -10.66
CA LYS A 98 3.50 -7.16 -10.59
C LYS A 98 2.93 -7.39 -9.19
N GLU A 99 3.28 -8.51 -8.58
CA GLU A 99 2.89 -8.85 -7.20
C GLU A 99 3.43 -7.82 -6.20
N LEU A 100 4.70 -7.40 -6.37
CA LEU A 100 5.30 -6.39 -5.52
C LEU A 100 4.57 -5.04 -5.62
N GLU A 101 4.21 -4.60 -6.83
CA GLU A 101 3.45 -3.35 -6.99
C GLU A 101 2.05 -3.45 -6.36
N ALA A 102 1.37 -4.59 -6.50
CA ALA A 102 0.10 -4.83 -5.83
C ALA A 102 0.25 -4.79 -4.30
N ALA A 103 1.28 -5.44 -3.75
CA ALA A 103 1.56 -5.44 -2.32
C ALA A 103 1.88 -4.03 -1.79
N LYS A 104 2.61 -3.20 -2.55
CA LYS A 104 2.89 -1.80 -2.20
C LYS A 104 1.61 -0.97 -2.10
N VAL A 105 0.66 -1.18 -3.03
CA VAL A 105 -0.64 -0.49 -2.99
C VAL A 105 -1.41 -0.89 -1.74
N ILE A 106 -1.49 -2.19 -1.43
CA ILE A 106 -2.15 -2.68 -0.21
C ILE A 106 -1.51 -2.07 1.03
N ARG A 107 -0.17 -1.98 1.08
CA ARG A 107 0.54 -1.37 2.20
C ARG A 107 0.19 0.11 2.36
N ARG A 108 0.20 0.89 1.28
CA ARG A 108 -0.19 2.32 1.31
C ARG A 108 -1.63 2.48 1.81
N ASN A 109 -2.57 1.69 1.27
CA ASN A 109 -3.96 1.74 1.71
C ASN A 109 -4.07 1.41 3.21
N LYS A 110 -3.31 0.43 3.71
CA LYS A 110 -3.29 0.07 5.13
C LYS A 110 -2.74 1.21 6.00
N GLU A 111 -1.65 1.85 5.58
CA GLU A 111 -1.08 3.02 6.26
C GLU A 111 -2.09 4.18 6.31
N GLU A 112 -2.82 4.44 5.23
CA GLU A 112 -3.89 5.44 5.18
C GLU A 112 -5.06 5.11 6.11
N TYR A 113 -5.49 3.85 6.14
CA TYR A 113 -6.55 3.39 7.06
C TYR A 113 -6.13 3.48 8.52
N GLU A 114 -4.88 3.12 8.85
CA GLU A 114 -4.34 3.26 10.20
C GLU A 114 -4.27 4.74 10.61
N ALA A 115 -3.84 5.63 9.72
CA ALA A 115 -3.84 7.07 9.98
C ALA A 115 -5.26 7.61 10.27
N LEU A 116 -6.25 7.20 9.46
CA LEU A 116 -7.63 7.61 9.65
C LEU A 116 -8.22 7.03 10.95
N ALA A 117 -7.92 5.76 11.27
CA ALA A 117 -8.35 5.12 12.50
C ALA A 117 -7.79 5.83 13.73
N ASN A 118 -6.52 6.24 13.70
CA ASN A 118 -5.88 7.01 14.77
C ASN A 118 -6.58 8.36 14.99
N VAL A 119 -6.97 9.06 13.90
CA VAL A 119 -7.75 10.31 14.01
C VAL A 119 -9.12 10.05 14.61
N ILE A 120 -9.83 9.01 14.16
CA ILE A 120 -11.16 8.64 14.68
C ILE A 120 -11.09 8.30 16.18
N GLN A 121 -10.04 7.63 16.62
CA GLN A 121 -9.86 7.22 18.02
C GLN A 121 -9.65 8.40 18.98
N GLN A 122 -9.26 9.57 18.48
CA GLN A 122 -9.20 10.80 19.29
C GLN A 122 -10.59 11.30 19.71
N PHE A 123 -11.64 10.90 18.97
CA PHE A 123 -13.01 11.28 19.27
C PHE A 123 -13.69 10.24 20.17
N PRO A 124 -14.58 10.66 21.09
CA PRO A 124 -15.32 9.73 21.93
C PRO A 124 -16.20 8.80 21.10
N SER A 125 -16.51 7.63 21.67
CA SER A 125 -17.40 6.68 21.02
C SER A 125 -18.73 7.33 20.67
N ARG A 126 -19.27 6.96 19.51
CA ARG A 126 -20.58 7.41 19.05
C ARG A 126 -21.68 7.08 20.07
N GLN A 127 -21.57 5.93 20.74
CA GLN A 127 -22.51 5.52 21.78
C GLN A 127 -22.48 6.46 22.99
N ASP A 128 -21.27 6.83 23.46
CA ASP A 128 -21.11 7.71 24.60
C ASP A 128 -21.58 9.14 24.28
N THR A 129 -21.31 9.60 23.05
CA THR A 129 -21.79 10.90 22.58
C THR A 129 -23.31 10.94 22.48
N ASN A 130 -23.94 9.86 21.99
CA ASN A 130 -25.41 9.75 21.95
C ASN A 130 -26.02 9.75 23.35
N LYS A 131 -25.44 9.02 24.32
CA LYS A 131 -25.92 9.05 25.72
C LYS A 131 -25.86 10.45 26.32
N LYS A 132 -24.75 11.17 26.10
CA LYS A 132 -24.63 12.57 26.54
C LYS A 132 -25.66 13.47 25.86
N LEU A 133 -25.93 13.26 24.57
CA LEU A 133 -26.94 14.00 23.82
C LEU A 133 -28.35 13.75 24.39
N GLU A 134 -28.68 12.51 24.70
CA GLU A 134 -29.96 12.13 25.32
C GLU A 134 -30.12 12.77 26.69
N ALA A 135 -29.10 12.69 27.56
CA ALA A 135 -29.12 13.35 28.87
C ALA A 135 -29.32 14.87 28.76
N VAL A 136 -28.59 15.53 27.85
CA VAL A 136 -28.74 16.98 27.62
C VAL A 136 -30.14 17.34 27.09
N LYS A 137 -30.75 16.48 26.28
CA LYS A 137 -32.13 16.69 25.80
C LYS A 137 -33.14 16.59 26.95
N GLU A 138 -33.01 15.57 27.80
CA GLU A 138 -33.86 15.39 28.97
C GLU A 138 -33.73 16.58 29.94
N ASP A 139 -32.49 17.02 30.20
CA ASP A 139 -32.23 18.22 31.00
C ASP A 139 -32.89 19.46 30.39
N LEU A 140 -32.78 19.66 29.08
CA LEU A 140 -33.40 20.79 28.38
C LEU A 140 -34.92 20.76 28.50
N GLU A 141 -35.55 19.60 28.29
CA GLU A 141 -37.00 19.43 28.45
C GLU A 141 -37.44 19.74 29.89
N SER A 142 -36.71 19.25 30.89
CA SER A 142 -37.00 19.52 32.31
C SER A 142 -36.90 21.01 32.66
N GLN A 143 -35.90 21.72 32.12
CA GLN A 143 -35.74 23.17 32.32
C GLN A 143 -36.86 23.94 31.64
N HIS A 144 -37.28 23.51 30.44
CA HIS A 144 -38.40 24.13 29.74
C HIS A 144 -39.71 23.96 30.52
N GLU A 145 -39.97 22.79 31.09
CA GLU A 145 -41.13 22.58 31.96
C GLU A 145 -41.06 23.44 33.22
N ARG A 146 -39.89 23.55 33.85
CA ARG A 146 -39.69 24.39 35.03
C ARG A 146 -39.93 25.86 34.71
N GLN A 147 -39.44 26.34 33.56
CA GLN A 147 -39.69 27.68 33.07
C GLN A 147 -41.18 27.92 32.87
N ARG A 148 -41.89 27.03 32.17
CA ARG A 148 -43.36 27.14 31.99
C ARG A 148 -44.11 27.22 33.32
N LYS A 149 -43.73 26.40 34.31
CA LYS A 149 -44.33 26.43 35.65
C LYS A 149 -44.08 27.76 36.37
N LEU A 150 -42.88 28.33 36.23
CA LEU A 150 -42.54 29.63 36.82
C LEU A 150 -43.29 30.78 36.14
N GLU A 151 -43.37 30.77 34.82
CA GLU A 151 -44.14 31.75 34.04
C GLU A 151 -45.63 31.73 34.43
N ALA A 152 -46.21 30.53 34.58
CA ALA A 152 -47.59 30.38 35.06
C ALA A 152 -47.79 30.97 36.47
N LYS A 153 -46.87 30.71 37.41
CA LYS A 153 -46.90 31.30 38.76
C LYS A 153 -46.73 32.81 38.75
N LEU A 154 -45.91 33.35 37.85
CA LEU A 154 -45.71 34.79 37.70
C LEU A 154 -46.99 35.45 37.17
N ALA A 155 -47.63 34.85 36.16
CA ALA A 155 -48.92 35.30 35.65
C ALA A 155 -50.02 35.29 36.72
N GLU A 156 -50.09 34.24 37.54
CA GLU A 156 -51.02 34.16 38.68
C GLU A 156 -50.76 35.30 39.69
N ARG A 157 -49.50 35.53 40.07
CA ARG A 157 -49.15 36.65 40.96
C ARG A 157 -49.50 38.01 40.36
N ARG A 158 -49.30 38.20 39.05
CA ARG A 158 -49.71 39.42 38.34
C ARG A 158 -51.23 39.61 38.42
N ASN A 159 -52.01 38.54 38.26
CA ASN A 159 -53.45 38.56 38.41
C ASN A 159 -53.87 38.90 39.85
N HIS A 160 -53.22 38.32 40.88
CA HIS A 160 -53.48 38.66 42.27
C HIS A 160 -53.17 40.13 42.59
N LEU A 161 -52.06 40.67 42.09
CA LEU A 161 -51.71 42.08 42.25
C LEU A 161 -52.74 43.00 41.57
N TYR A 162 -53.21 42.61 40.37
CA TYR A 162 -54.24 43.36 39.67
C TYR A 162 -55.57 43.36 40.44
N ALA A 163 -56.01 42.20 40.94
CA ALA A 163 -57.19 42.08 41.79
C ALA A 163 -57.06 42.90 43.08
N PHE A 164 -55.89 42.85 43.73
CA PHE A 164 -55.60 43.66 44.92
C PHE A 164 -55.63 45.17 44.61
N SER A 165 -55.09 45.59 43.48
CA SER A 165 -55.15 46.98 43.01
C SER A 165 -56.59 47.47 42.81
N ILE A 166 -57.48 46.61 42.27
CA ILE A 166 -58.90 46.92 42.14
C ILE A 166 -59.56 47.04 43.51
N ILE A 167 -59.28 46.12 44.44
CA ILE A 167 -59.82 46.17 45.80
C ILE A 167 -59.37 47.46 46.50
N LEU A 168 -58.08 47.82 46.41
CA LEU A 168 -57.56 49.08 46.95
C LEU A 168 -58.23 50.30 46.33
N ALA A 169 -58.44 50.32 45.01
CA ALA A 169 -59.15 51.40 44.34
C ALA A 169 -60.59 51.52 44.84
N ASN A 170 -61.29 50.39 45.02
CA ASN A 170 -62.65 50.36 45.55
C ASN A 170 -62.70 50.80 47.03
N VAL A 171 -61.75 50.38 47.86
CA VAL A 171 -61.65 50.83 49.26
C VAL A 171 -61.35 52.32 49.32
N ASN A 172 -60.45 52.83 48.49
CA ASN A 172 -60.19 54.27 48.40
C ASN A 172 -61.42 55.05 47.91
N ALA A 173 -62.20 54.51 46.98
CA ALA A 173 -63.47 55.10 46.58
C ALA A 173 -64.49 55.10 47.72
N PHE A 174 -64.60 53.99 48.46
CA PHE A 174 -65.47 53.89 49.64
C PHE A 174 -65.06 54.85 50.77
N LEU A 175 -63.77 54.98 51.05
CA LEU A 175 -63.25 55.94 52.03
C LEU A 175 -63.52 57.40 51.60
N LYS A 176 -63.44 57.70 50.30
CA LYS A 176 -63.85 59.02 49.77
C LYS A 176 -65.36 59.24 49.92
N GLU A 177 -66.18 58.21 49.69
CA GLU A 177 -67.64 58.29 49.89
C GLU A 177 -68.02 58.43 51.37
N GLU A 178 -67.28 57.85 52.32
CA GLU A 178 -67.47 58.08 53.77
C GLU A 178 -66.98 59.47 54.22
N GLU A 179 -65.88 59.99 53.66
CA GLU A 179 -65.47 61.38 53.87
C GLU A 179 -66.51 62.37 53.33
N GLU A 180 -67.13 62.07 52.18
CA GLU A 180 -68.21 62.88 51.60
C GLU A 180 -69.54 62.72 52.37
N GLY A 181 -69.82 61.55 52.96
CA GLY A 181 -70.99 61.28 53.80
C GLY A 181 -70.94 61.91 55.20
N SER A 182 -69.74 62.12 55.76
CA SER A 182 -69.52 62.85 57.02
C SER A 182 -69.45 64.38 56.84
N SER A 183 -69.34 64.86 55.60
CA SER A 183 -69.16 66.28 55.26
C SER A 183 -70.42 66.95 54.68
N ALA A 184 -71.61 66.46 55.03
CA ALA A 184 -72.89 67.06 54.64
C ALA A 184 -73.50 68.01 55.69
N THR A 185 -72.70 68.60 56.58
CA THR A 185 -73.02 69.89 57.21
C THR A 185 -71.72 70.63 57.48
N ASN A 186 -71.26 71.43 56.54
CA ASN A 186 -70.96 72.83 56.84
C ASN A 186 -70.79 73.63 55.55
N ALA A 187 -71.59 74.68 55.48
CA ALA A 187 -71.64 75.64 54.41
C ALA A 187 -70.27 76.33 54.24
N SER A 188 -69.88 76.40 52.98
CA SER A 188 -69.49 77.61 52.23
C SER A 188 -68.49 78.59 52.84
N SER A 189 -67.59 79.02 51.93
CA SER A 189 -66.69 80.17 51.91
C SER A 189 -65.23 79.78 52.21
N ASP A 190 -64.24 80.15 51.41
CA ASP A 190 -64.16 81.14 50.34
C ASP A 190 -62.88 80.84 49.55
N SER A 191 -62.91 81.09 48.23
CA SER A 191 -61.85 81.75 47.42
C SER A 191 -60.36 81.30 47.59
N ILE A 192 -59.47 81.18 46.61
CA ILE A 192 -59.34 81.76 45.29
C ILE A 192 -57.92 81.36 44.78
N ILE A 193 -57.77 81.23 43.46
CA ILE A 193 -56.52 81.32 42.66
C ILE A 193 -55.57 80.10 42.66
N GLY A 194 -55.28 79.63 41.44
CA GLY A 194 -54.02 78.96 41.14
C GLY A 194 -54.01 78.11 39.87
N SER A 195 -54.10 78.76 38.71
CA SER A 195 -53.89 78.17 37.37
C SER A 195 -52.58 77.38 37.26
N GLY A 196 -52.58 76.33 36.44
CA GLY A 196 -51.35 75.70 35.97
C GLY A 196 -51.57 74.35 35.29
N ASP A 197 -51.94 74.37 34.01
CA ASP A 197 -51.74 73.27 33.08
C ASP A 197 -50.28 72.77 33.12
N VAL A 198 -50.07 71.46 33.19
CA VAL A 198 -48.91 70.79 32.59
C VAL A 198 -49.36 69.40 32.11
N GLU A 199 -49.65 69.33 30.81
CA GLU A 199 -49.47 68.12 30.00
C GLU A 199 -48.01 67.64 30.03
N MET A 200 -47.79 66.44 29.49
CA MET A 200 -46.54 65.85 29.00
C MET A 200 -45.93 64.82 29.98
N ILE A 201 -45.47 63.64 29.56
CA ILE A 201 -45.35 63.01 28.25
C ILE A 201 -45.02 61.54 28.50
N ASP A 202 -45.44 60.72 27.56
CA ASP A 202 -45.00 59.36 27.29
C ASP A 202 -43.55 59.34 26.75
N GLU A 203 -42.63 58.58 27.33
CA GLU A 203 -41.46 58.15 26.55
C GLU A 203 -40.85 56.85 27.10
N SER A 204 -41.01 55.79 26.28
CA SER A 204 -39.98 54.86 25.77
C SER A 204 -38.89 54.32 26.70
#